data_AF-A0AAC9XKC1-F1
#
_entry.id   AF-A0AAC9XKC1-F1
#
_cell.length_a   1.000
_cell.length_b   1.000
_cell.length_c   1.000
_cell.angle_alpha   90.00
_cell.angle_beta   90.00
_cell.angle_gamma   90.00
#
_symmetry.space_group_name_H-M   'P 1'
#
loop_
_entity.id
_entity.type
_entity.pdbx_description
1 polymer ?
#
loop_
_entity_poly.entity_id
_entity_poly.type
_entity_poly.pdbx_seq_one_letter_code
_entity_poly.pdbx_strand_id
1 'polypeptide(L)'
;MNIGAIRSIPTMFILNFITLGIYHYYWVYYITLEVEKFTKRKDISPALELLLSVMTCNLYTIYWYNKYGNIIHKEIALKIDENDKDDKTQIVMTASIIVLLVGIPIIGVLCYVLFFGLLVNGMALAYSNFNFIDFIDNPEALLIFLGTILVGFIIIFVIVVSLIIPDIIMQKKLNSIWTKVREVHYNKNI
;
A
#
# COMPACT_ATOMS: atom_id res chain seq x y z
N MET A 1 -16.14 0.62 -24.05
CA MET A 1 -15.86 0.92 -22.63
C MET A 1 -14.63 0.10 -22.25
N ASN A 2 -13.57 0.68 -21.68
CA ASN A 2 -12.39 -0.12 -21.33
C ASN A 2 -12.65 -0.74 -19.95
N ILE A 3 -12.85 -2.06 -19.92
CA ILE A 3 -13.19 -2.82 -18.72
C ILE A 3 -11.87 -3.08 -17.98
N GLY A 4 -11.81 -2.80 -16.67
CA GLY A 4 -10.60 -3.04 -15.87
C GLY A 4 -10.28 -4.52 -15.68
N ALA A 5 -9.05 -4.79 -15.24
CA ALA A 5 -8.55 -6.15 -15.13
C ALA A 5 -9.00 -6.81 -13.81
N ILE A 6 -9.51 -8.04 -13.91
CA ILE A 6 -9.78 -8.89 -12.75
C ILE A 6 -8.43 -9.49 -12.32
N ARG A 7 -8.03 -9.23 -11.08
CA ARG A 7 -6.73 -9.69 -10.54
C ARG A 7 -6.95 -10.72 -9.44
N SER A 8 -6.10 -11.74 -9.39
CA SER A 8 -6.10 -12.77 -8.34
C SER A 8 -5.52 -12.24 -7.03
N ILE A 9 -6.30 -12.39 -5.95
CA ILE A 9 -5.90 -11.98 -4.58
C ILE A 9 -4.64 -12.72 -4.10
N PRO A 10 -4.49 -14.05 -4.31
CA PRO A 10 -3.27 -14.75 -3.88
C PRO A 10 -2.00 -14.23 -4.57
N THR A 11 -2.10 -13.91 -5.87
CA THR A 11 -0.97 -13.39 -6.64
C THR A 11 -0.55 -12.01 -6.14
N MET A 12 -1.52 -11.16 -5.81
CA MET A 12 -1.28 -9.85 -5.21
C MET A 12 -0.56 -9.96 -3.86
N PHE A 13 -1.00 -10.89 -3.01
CA PHE A 13 -0.37 -11.13 -1.71
C PHE A 13 1.11 -11.56 -1.87
N ILE A 14 1.37 -12.52 -2.77
CA ILE A 14 2.72 -13.04 -3.03
C ILE A 14 3.63 -11.94 -3.60
N LEU A 15 3.14 -11.17 -4.58
CA LEU A 15 3.92 -10.09 -5.20
C LEU A 15 4.28 -9.00 -4.19
N ASN A 16 3.36 -8.63 -3.30
CA ASN A 16 3.61 -7.59 -2.30
C ASN A 16 4.64 -8.06 -1.24
N PHE A 17 4.62 -9.36 -0.90
CA PHE A 17 5.63 -9.96 -0.03
C PHE A 17 7.03 -10.03 -0.69
N ILE A 18 7.10 -10.45 -1.95
CA ILE A 18 8.37 -10.55 -2.70
C ILE A 18 8.99 -9.17 -2.94
N THR A 19 8.18 -8.17 -3.22
CA THR A 19 8.63 -6.81 -3.55
C THR A 19 8.80 -5.90 -2.33
N LEU A 20 8.56 -6.41 -1.12
CA LEU A 20 8.67 -5.67 0.13
C LEU A 20 7.91 -4.34 0.11
N GLY A 21 6.69 -4.33 -0.45
CA GLY A 21 5.83 -3.13 -0.47
C GLY A 21 5.94 -2.28 -1.74
N ILE A 22 6.91 -2.52 -2.63
CA ILE A 22 7.02 -1.75 -3.88
C ILE A 22 5.82 -2.00 -4.80
N TYR A 23 5.29 -3.23 -4.80
CA TYR A 23 4.11 -3.58 -5.61
C TYR A 23 2.88 -2.73 -5.27
N HIS A 24 2.73 -2.24 -4.04
CA HIS A 24 1.63 -1.35 -3.65
C HIS A 24 1.56 -0.11 -4.56
N TYR A 25 2.70 0.53 -4.84
CA TYR A 25 2.77 1.71 -5.71
C TYR A 25 2.37 1.40 -7.15
N TYR A 26 2.87 0.28 -7.70
CA TYR A 26 2.46 -0.22 -9.01
C TYR A 26 0.95 -0.42 -9.07
N TRP A 27 0.38 -1.03 -8.03
CA TRP A 27 -1.06 -1.30 -7.96
C TRP A 27 -1.89 -0.01 -7.90
N VAL A 28 -1.53 0.96 -7.06
CA VAL A 28 -2.20 2.27 -6.96
C VAL A 28 -2.25 2.97 -8.33
N TYR A 29 -1.15 2.96 -9.07
CA TYR A 29 -1.10 3.54 -10.41
C TYR A 29 -2.07 2.85 -11.38
N TYR A 30 -2.07 1.50 -11.40
CA TYR A 30 -2.94 0.74 -12.30
C TYR A 30 -4.41 0.91 -11.99
N ILE A 31 -4.81 0.91 -10.70
CA ILE A 31 -6.21 1.19 -10.33
C ILE A 31 -6.62 2.58 -10.76
N THR A 32 -5.77 3.58 -10.51
CA THR A 32 -6.06 4.97 -10.91
C THR A 32 -6.27 5.08 -12.42
N LEU A 33 -5.42 4.43 -13.21
CA LEU A 33 -5.52 4.40 -14.67
C LEU A 33 -6.80 3.68 -15.16
N GLU A 34 -7.20 2.60 -14.51
CA GLU A 34 -8.46 1.90 -14.83
C GLU A 34 -9.68 2.78 -14.54
N VAL A 35 -9.69 3.45 -13.39
CA VAL A 35 -10.77 4.36 -13.01
C VAL A 35 -10.83 5.57 -13.96
N GLU A 36 -9.69 6.16 -14.31
CA GLU A 36 -9.62 7.26 -15.29
C GLU A 36 -10.19 6.84 -16.65
N LYS A 37 -9.74 5.69 -17.17
CA LYS A 37 -10.20 5.17 -18.48
C LYS A 37 -11.69 4.85 -18.49
N PHE A 38 -12.24 4.41 -17.36
CA PHE A 38 -13.65 4.06 -17.25
C PHE A 38 -14.55 5.29 -17.07
N THR A 39 -14.15 6.22 -16.20
CA THR A 39 -14.92 7.44 -15.89
C THR A 39 -14.72 8.56 -16.92
N LYS A 40 -13.62 8.51 -17.70
CA LYS A 40 -13.17 9.54 -18.65
C LYS A 40 -13.03 10.93 -18.02
N ARG A 41 -12.75 10.96 -16.72
CA ARG A 41 -12.62 12.16 -15.93
C ARG A 41 -11.23 12.77 -16.08
N LYS A 42 -11.17 14.06 -16.43
CA LYS A 42 -9.92 14.80 -16.66
C LYS A 42 -9.22 15.25 -15.37
N ASP A 43 -9.91 15.16 -14.23
CA ASP A 43 -9.38 15.50 -12.92
C ASP A 43 -8.56 14.36 -12.28
N ILE A 44 -8.56 13.17 -12.90
CA ILE A 44 -7.80 12.01 -12.45
C ILE A 44 -6.48 11.97 -13.24
N SER A 45 -5.35 11.98 -12.54
CA SER A 45 -4.02 11.80 -13.13
C SER A 45 -3.27 10.68 -12.40
N PRO A 46 -3.13 9.48 -13.00
CA PRO A 46 -2.46 8.34 -12.37
C PRO A 46 -1.03 8.62 -11.93
N ALA A 47 -0.28 9.37 -12.74
CA ALA A 47 1.10 9.71 -12.44
C ALA A 47 1.23 10.67 -11.25
N LEU A 48 0.32 11.65 -11.16
CA LEU A 48 0.34 12.64 -10.08
C LEU A 48 -0.05 12.02 -8.73
N GLU A 49 -1.04 11.12 -8.75
CA GLU A 49 -1.50 10.39 -7.57
C GLU A 49 -0.42 9.43 -7.03
N LEU A 50 0.32 8.77 -7.92
CA LEU A 50 1.50 7.97 -7.58
C LEU A 50 2.64 8.81 -7.01
N LEU A 51 2.92 9.96 -7.64
CA LEU A 51 3.98 10.85 -7.17
C LEU A 51 3.68 11.36 -5.75
N LEU A 52 2.43 11.71 -5.46
CA LEU A 52 2.00 12.12 -4.14
C LEU A 52 2.10 10.99 -3.10
N SER A 53 1.76 9.74 -3.45
CA SER A 53 1.88 8.62 -2.51
C SER A 53 3.33 8.32 -2.15
N VAL A 54 4.26 8.45 -3.11
CA VAL A 54 5.70 8.30 -2.87
C VAL A 54 6.26 9.50 -2.09
N MET A 55 5.93 10.73 -2.49
CA MET A 55 6.46 11.95 -1.87
C MET A 55 6.03 12.13 -0.41
N THR A 56 4.82 11.67 -0.07
CA THR A 56 4.27 11.77 1.29
C THR A 56 4.54 10.53 2.14
N CYS A 57 5.41 9.62 1.70
CA CYS A 57 5.73 8.37 2.41
C CYS A 57 4.48 7.57 2.82
N ASN A 58 3.58 7.30 1.87
CA ASN A 58 2.31 6.58 2.05
C ASN A 58 1.22 7.30 2.87
N LEU A 59 1.44 8.52 3.38
CA LEU A 59 0.38 9.28 4.05
C LEU A 59 -0.76 9.62 3.08
N TYR A 60 -0.42 10.04 1.86
CA TYR A 60 -1.41 10.35 0.82
C TYR A 60 -2.24 9.13 0.40
N THR A 61 -1.69 7.92 0.52
CA THR A 61 -2.41 6.68 0.18
C THR A 61 -3.73 6.56 0.96
N ILE A 62 -3.78 7.05 2.21
CA ILE A 62 -5.01 7.09 3.03
C ILE A 62 -6.09 7.94 2.37
N TYR A 63 -5.72 9.14 1.91
CA TYR A 63 -6.64 10.03 1.21
C TYR A 63 -7.07 9.41 -0.14
N TRP A 64 -6.13 8.80 -0.85
CA TRP A 64 -6.38 8.12 -2.12
C TRP A 64 -7.43 7.01 -1.97
N TYR A 65 -7.31 6.14 -0.96
CA TYR A 65 -8.31 5.09 -0.70
C TYR A 65 -9.73 5.64 -0.56
N ASN A 66 -9.92 6.73 0.19
CA ASN A 66 -11.23 7.37 0.34
C ASN A 66 -11.75 7.96 -0.96
N LYS A 67 -10.92 8.76 -1.64
CA LYS A 67 -11.30 9.43 -2.88
C LYS A 67 -11.70 8.40 -3.94
N TYR A 68 -10.82 7.44 -4.24
CA TYR A 68 -11.06 6.43 -5.27
C TYR A 68 -12.14 5.44 -4.87
N GLY A 69 -12.20 5.06 -3.60
CA GLY A 69 -13.28 4.25 -3.06
C GLY A 69 -14.68 4.81 -3.30
N ASN A 70 -14.83 6.12 -3.08
CA ASN A 70 -16.08 6.84 -3.31
C ASN A 70 -16.42 6.96 -4.81
N ILE A 71 -15.41 7.24 -5.64
CA ILE A 71 -15.57 7.35 -7.09
C ILE A 71 -16.01 6.01 -7.69
N ILE A 72 -15.31 4.93 -7.34
CA ILE A 72 -15.63 3.58 -7.81
C ILE A 72 -17.07 3.21 -7.44
N HIS A 73 -17.49 3.51 -6.21
CA HIS A 73 -18.84 3.18 -5.79
C HIS A 73 -19.90 4.04 -6.48
N LYS A 74 -19.75 5.37 -6.47
CA LYS A 74 -20.76 6.28 -7.00
C LYS A 74 -20.85 6.29 -8.52
N GLU A 75 -19.72 6.20 -9.20
CA GLU A 75 -19.68 6.36 -10.66
C GLU A 75 -19.66 5.04 -11.42
N ILE A 76 -19.18 3.95 -10.82
CA ILE A 76 -19.07 2.65 -11.48
C ILE A 76 -20.13 1.69 -10.95
N ALA A 77 -20.20 1.48 -9.63
CA ALA A 77 -21.13 0.51 -9.04
C ALA A 77 -22.61 0.96 -9.19
N LEU A 78 -22.96 2.17 -8.74
CA LEU A 78 -24.36 2.66 -8.80
C LEU A 78 -24.91 2.81 -10.23
N LYS A 79 -24.06 3.10 -11.23
CA LYS A 79 -24.50 3.18 -12.63
C LYS A 79 -24.86 1.83 -13.24
N ILE A 80 -24.40 0.74 -12.63
CA ILE A 80 -24.59 -0.62 -13.12
C ILE A 80 -25.68 -1.34 -12.32
N ASP A 81 -25.71 -1.11 -11.01
CA ASP A 81 -26.68 -1.70 -10.10
C ASP A 81 -27.18 -0.62 -9.14
N GLU A 82 -28.34 -0.02 -9.47
CA GLU A 82 -28.94 1.09 -8.72
C GLU A 82 -29.37 0.68 -7.29
N ASN A 83 -29.47 -0.64 -7.04
CA ASN A 83 -29.84 -1.21 -5.74
C ASN A 83 -28.62 -1.52 -4.85
N ASP A 84 -27.39 -1.34 -5.34
CA ASP A 84 -26.13 -1.51 -4.60
C ASP A 84 -25.84 -0.30 -3.69
N LYS A 85 -26.83 0.13 -2.89
CA LYS A 85 -26.66 1.12 -1.80
C LYS A 85 -25.98 0.49 -0.60
N ASP A 86 -24.91 -0.28 -0.82
CA ASP A 86 -24.28 -1.04 0.25
C ASP A 86 -23.41 -0.11 1.11
N ASP A 87 -24.06 0.52 2.11
CA ASP A 87 -23.45 1.30 3.21
C ASP A 87 -22.27 0.55 3.86
N LYS A 88 -22.30 -0.79 3.83
CA LYS A 88 -21.23 -1.64 4.37
C LYS A 88 -19.91 -1.47 3.64
N THR A 89 -19.92 -1.07 2.37
CA THR A 89 -18.68 -0.93 1.62
C THR A 89 -17.94 0.38 1.90
N GLN A 90 -18.65 1.46 2.24
CA GLN A 90 -18.00 2.68 2.79
C GLN A 90 -17.46 2.43 4.20
N ILE A 91 -18.15 1.60 5.00
CA ILE A 91 -17.70 1.19 6.34
C ILE A 91 -16.40 0.37 6.24
N VAL A 92 -16.29 -0.54 5.28
CA VAL A 92 -15.07 -1.36 5.08
C VAL A 92 -13.87 -0.54 4.60
N MET A 93 -14.07 0.46 3.73
CA MET A 93 -13.00 1.38 3.33
C MET A 93 -12.58 2.30 4.49
N THR A 94 -13.54 2.80 5.28
CA THR A 94 -13.25 3.58 6.50
C THR A 94 -12.53 2.73 7.57
N ALA A 95 -12.90 1.44 7.73
CA ALA A 95 -12.22 0.52 8.64
C ALA A 95 -10.76 0.27 8.25
N SER A 96 -10.46 0.23 6.95
CA SER A 96 -9.09 0.08 6.45
C SER A 96 -8.18 1.27 6.79
N ILE A 97 -8.78 2.46 6.96
CA ILE A 97 -8.07 3.66 7.42
C ILE A 97 -7.70 3.58 8.89
N ILE A 98 -8.57 2.98 9.73
CA ILE A 98 -8.26 2.74 11.14
C ILE A 98 -7.04 1.82 11.27
N VAL A 99 -6.95 0.78 10.43
CA VAL A 99 -5.78 -0.13 10.39
C VAL A 99 -4.50 0.61 9.98
N LEU A 100 -4.56 1.48 8.97
CA LEU A 100 -3.42 2.31 8.55
C LEU A 100 -3.04 3.35 9.63
N LEU A 101 -4.03 3.96 10.30
CA LEU A 101 -3.83 4.94 11.36
C LEU A 101 -3.16 4.33 12.60
N VAL A 102 -3.46 3.06 12.91
CA VAL A 102 -2.78 2.31 13.99
C VAL A 102 -1.36 1.90 13.56
N GLY A 103 -1.13 1.62 12.27
CA GLY A 103 0.19 1.26 11.75
C GLY A 103 1.20 2.42 11.80
N ILE A 104 0.77 3.65 11.48
CA ILE A 104 1.64 4.85 11.43
C ILE A 104 2.43 5.11 12.73
N PRO A 105 1.83 5.14 13.94
CA PRO A 105 2.58 5.37 15.17
C PRO A 105 3.55 4.23 15.49
N ILE A 106 3.21 2.99 15.16
CA ILE A 106 4.11 1.83 15.33
C ILE A 106 5.33 1.98 14.42
N ILE A 107 5.11 2.33 13.15
CA ILE A 107 6.19 2.60 12.20
C ILE A 107 7.04 3.79 12.67
N GLY A 108 6.42 4.87 13.16
CA GLY A 108 7.12 6.04 13.69
C GLY A 108 8.05 5.72 14.86
N VAL A 109 7.57 4.93 15.83
CA VAL A 109 8.39 4.47 16.98
C VAL A 109 9.55 3.60 16.52
N LEU A 110 9.30 2.65 15.60
CA LEU A 110 10.35 1.78 15.09
C LEU A 110 11.41 2.56 14.29
N CYS A 111 11.00 3.53 13.46
CA CYS A 111 11.91 4.42 12.74
C CYS A 111 12.76 5.26 13.70
N TYR A 112 12.19 5.75 14.80
CA TYR A 112 12.94 6.44 15.84
C TYR A 112 14.02 5.53 16.46
N VAL A 113 13.66 4.29 16.82
CA VAL A 113 14.62 3.31 17.36
C VAL A 113 15.74 3.01 16.35
N LEU A 114 15.39 2.85 15.07
CA LEU A 114 16.36 2.62 14.00
C LEU A 114 17.31 3.81 13.81
N PHE A 115 16.79 5.04 13.81
CA PHE A 115 17.60 6.24 13.67
C PHE A 115 18.61 6.38 14.81
N PHE A 116 18.18 6.20 16.05
CA PHE A 116 19.07 6.24 17.21
C PHE A 116 20.08 5.08 17.21
N GLY A 117 19.67 3.87 16.83
CA GLY A 117 20.58 2.73 16.69
C GLY A 117 21.67 2.96 15.63
N LEU A 118 21.31 3.51 14.47
CA LEU A 118 22.27 3.89 13.44
C LEU A 118 23.19 5.01 13.88
N LEU A 119 22.68 6.00 14.61
CA LEU A 119 23.49 7.12 15.12
C LEU A 119 24.54 6.60 16.12
N VAL A 120 24.14 5.79 17.10
CA VAL A 120 25.05 5.21 18.10
C VAL A 120 26.12 4.35 17.41
N ASN A 121 25.71 3.50 16.46
CA ASN A 121 26.66 2.68 15.71
C ASN A 121 27.62 3.54 14.87
N GLY A 122 27.11 4.55 14.15
CA GLY A 122 27.93 5.44 13.33
C GLY A 122 28.96 6.22 14.15
N MET A 123 28.60 6.68 15.35
CA MET A 123 29.51 7.37 16.26
C MET A 123 30.60 6.43 16.80
N ALA A 124 30.28 5.16 17.07
CA ALA A 124 31.26 4.16 17.48
C ALA A 124 32.31 3.87 16.37
N LEU A 125 31.87 3.86 15.11
CA LEU A 125 32.77 3.67 13.96
C LEU A 125 33.63 4.92 13.68
N ALA A 126 33.12 6.13 13.93
CA ALA A 126 33.86 7.37 13.69
C ALA A 126 34.96 7.64 14.73
N TYR A 127 34.82 7.14 15.96
CA TYR A 127 35.81 7.30 17.04
C TYR A 127 36.94 6.27 17.02
N SER A 128 36.75 5.15 16.32
CA SER A 128 37.75 4.08 16.20
C SER A 128 38.44 4.12 14.83
N ASN A 129 39.72 3.70 14.76
CA ASN A 129 40.30 3.31 13.48
C ASN A 129 39.57 2.05 13.02
N PHE A 130 38.49 2.21 12.25
CA PHE A 130 37.57 1.12 11.91
C PHE A 130 38.28 -0.04 11.21
N ASN A 131 38.40 -1.16 11.93
CA ASN A 131 38.83 -2.45 11.40
C ASN A 131 37.64 -3.42 11.49
N PHE A 132 37.28 -4.04 10.36
CA PHE A 132 36.17 -4.99 10.29
C PHE A 132 36.39 -6.23 11.17
N ILE A 133 37.64 -6.67 11.35
CA ILE A 133 38.00 -7.81 12.19
C ILE A 133 37.78 -7.47 13.67
N ASP A 134 38.26 -6.31 14.12
CA ASP A 134 38.05 -5.84 15.50
C ASP A 134 36.55 -5.64 15.79
N PHE A 135 35.76 -5.21 14.81
CA PHE A 135 34.30 -5.10 14.95
C PHE A 135 33.60 -6.44 15.17
N ILE A 136 34.03 -7.50 14.46
CA ILE A 136 33.46 -8.86 14.62
C ILE A 136 33.85 -9.46 15.98
N ASP A 137 35.06 -9.19 16.47
CA ASP A 137 35.53 -9.70 17.76
C ASP A 137 34.89 -9.00 18.96
N ASN A 138 34.22 -7.85 18.77
CA ASN A 138 33.48 -7.14 19.82
C ASN A 138 32.01 -7.61 19.89
N PRO A 139 31.64 -8.52 20.82
CA PRO A 139 30.30 -9.11 20.84
C PRO A 139 29.19 -8.09 21.10
N GLU A 140 29.45 -7.04 21.89
CA GLU A 140 28.45 -6.00 22.21
C GLU A 140 28.13 -5.12 21.00
N ALA A 141 29.16 -4.69 20.25
CA ALA A 141 28.99 -3.88 19.05
C ALA A 141 28.29 -4.66 17.93
N LEU A 142 28.67 -5.93 17.75
CA LEU A 142 28.03 -6.84 16.80
C LEU A 142 26.55 -7.05 17.13
N LEU A 143 26.21 -7.21 18.43
CA LEU A 143 24.84 -7.38 18.88
C LEU A 143 23.97 -6.15 18.57
N ILE A 144 24.47 -4.94 18.84
CA ILE A 144 23.76 -3.68 18.55
C ILE A 144 23.54 -3.50 17.05
N PHE A 145 24.56 -3.83 16.24
CA PHE A 145 24.47 -3.75 14.79
C PHE A 145 23.46 -4.72 14.19
N LEU A 146 23.53 -5.99 14.58
CA LEU A 146 22.56 -7.02 14.16
C LEU A 146 21.15 -6.68 14.63
N GLY A 147 21.00 -6.16 15.86
CA GLY A 147 19.74 -5.69 16.40
C GLY A 147 19.16 -4.53 15.57
N THR A 148 19.98 -3.58 15.15
CA THR A 148 19.55 -2.46 14.30
C THR A 148 19.09 -2.93 12.92
N ILE A 149 19.81 -3.89 12.32
CA ILE A 149 19.41 -4.52 11.05
C ILE A 149 18.08 -5.26 11.21
N LEU A 150 17.91 -6.02 12.30
CA LEU A 150 16.68 -6.75 12.59
C LEU A 150 15.48 -5.81 12.75
N VAL A 151 15.65 -4.69 13.45
CA VAL A 151 14.61 -3.65 13.57
C VAL A 151 14.23 -3.10 12.18
N GLY A 152 15.20 -2.92 11.28
CA GLY A 152 14.96 -2.55 9.89
C GLY A 152 14.05 -3.54 9.15
N PHE A 153 14.32 -4.84 9.27
CA PHE A 153 13.47 -5.88 8.69
C PHE A 153 12.06 -5.89 9.30
N ILE A 154 11.94 -5.69 10.61
CA ILE A 154 10.65 -5.61 11.31
C ILE A 154 9.84 -4.41 10.78
N ILE A 155 10.47 -3.25 10.57
CA ILE A 155 9.82 -2.06 10.00
C ILE A 155 9.25 -2.38 8.62
N ILE A 156 10.07 -2.94 7.73
CA ILE A 156 9.64 -3.29 6.37
C ILE A 156 8.47 -4.28 6.42
N PHE A 157 8.56 -5.30 7.27
CA PHE A 157 7.49 -6.28 7.44
C PHE A 157 6.18 -5.64 7.94
N VAL A 158 6.24 -4.76 8.94
CA VAL A 158 5.08 -4.04 9.48
C VAL A 158 4.43 -3.17 8.39
N ILE A 159 5.24 -2.42 7.62
CA ILE A 159 4.75 -1.59 6.50
C ILE A 159 4.03 -2.45 5.47
N VAL A 160 4.63 -3.57 5.06
CA VAL A 160 4.05 -4.49 4.06
C VAL A 160 2.71 -5.03 4.53
N VAL A 161 2.62 -5.52 5.78
CA VAL A 161 1.36 -6.05 6.34
C VAL A 161 0.29 -4.96 6.43
N SER A 162 0.64 -3.75 6.87
CA SER A 162 -0.30 -2.62 6.96
C SER A 162 -0.84 -2.17 5.60
N LEU A 163 -0.05 -2.29 4.52
CA LEU A 163 -0.47 -1.90 3.17
C LEU A 163 -1.25 -3.02 2.43
N ILE A 164 -0.93 -4.30 2.67
CA ILE A 164 -1.59 -5.43 1.98
C ILE A 164 -3.09 -5.54 2.31
N ILE A 165 -3.48 -5.25 3.55
CA ILE A 165 -4.87 -5.38 4.00
C ILE A 165 -5.84 -4.48 3.20
N PRO A 166 -5.64 -3.15 3.12
CA PRO A 166 -6.51 -2.26 2.35
C PRO A 166 -6.49 -2.57 0.84
N ASP A 167 -5.30 -2.88 0.29
CA ASP A 167 -5.08 -3.31 -1.09
C ASP A 167 -6.02 -4.48 -1.49
N ILE A 168 -6.03 -5.56 -0.69
CA ILE A 168 -6.84 -6.75 -0.95
C ILE A 168 -8.34 -6.45 -0.86
N ILE A 169 -8.74 -5.67 0.13
CA ILE A 169 -10.15 -5.30 0.35
C ILE A 169 -10.69 -4.55 -0.87
N MET A 170 -9.95 -3.56 -1.35
CA MET A 170 -10.38 -2.79 -2.51
C MET A 170 -10.34 -3.60 -3.80
N GLN A 171 -9.33 -4.46 -4.00
CA GLN A 171 -9.27 -5.34 -5.16
C GLN A 171 -10.43 -6.34 -5.20
N LYS A 172 -10.85 -6.88 -4.06
CA LYS A 172 -12.05 -7.75 -3.95
C LYS A 172 -13.30 -7.03 -4.47
N LYS A 173 -13.52 -5.80 -4.00
CA LYS A 173 -14.65 -4.97 -4.45
C LYS A 173 -14.56 -4.71 -5.95
N LEU A 174 -13.40 -4.30 -6.42
CA LEU A 174 -13.18 -3.95 -7.82
C LEU A 174 -13.43 -5.15 -8.74
N ASN A 175 -12.97 -6.35 -8.35
CA ASN A 175 -13.24 -7.58 -9.09
C ASN A 175 -14.74 -7.86 -9.20
N SER A 176 -15.50 -7.72 -8.11
CA SER A 176 -16.96 -7.92 -8.11
C SER A 176 -17.68 -6.92 -9.03
N ILE A 177 -17.21 -5.67 -9.06
CA ILE A 177 -17.75 -4.66 -9.97
C ILE A 177 -17.42 -5.02 -11.42
N TRP A 178 -16.16 -5.36 -11.72
CA TRP A 178 -15.73 -5.70 -13.08
C TRP A 178 -16.40 -6.95 -13.64
N THR A 179 -16.73 -7.94 -12.80
CA THR A 179 -17.54 -9.09 -13.23
C THR A 179 -18.95 -8.67 -13.64
N LYS A 180 -19.64 -7.85 -12.81
CA LYS A 180 -20.97 -7.31 -13.15
C LYS A 180 -20.93 -6.48 -14.45
N VAL A 181 -19.93 -5.61 -14.60
CA VAL A 181 -19.73 -4.79 -15.82
C VAL A 181 -19.61 -5.69 -17.05
N ARG A 182 -18.83 -6.77 -16.95
CA ARG A 182 -18.57 -7.70 -18.06
C ARG A 182 -19.83 -8.47 -18.46
N GLU A 183 -20.62 -8.91 -17.48
CA GLU A 183 -21.90 -9.59 -17.72
C GLU A 183 -22.90 -8.68 -18.44
N VAL A 184 -23.08 -7.44 -17.98
CA VAL A 184 -23.97 -6.47 -18.62
C VAL A 184 -23.51 -6.14 -20.05
N HIS A 185 -22.20 -5.98 -20.25
CA HIS A 185 -21.66 -5.73 -21.59
C HIS A 185 -21.88 -6.93 -22.52
N TYR A 186 -21.65 -8.15 -22.05
CA TYR A 186 -21.89 -9.36 -22.85
C TYR A 186 -23.37 -9.51 -23.22
N ASN A 187 -24.28 -9.30 -22.26
CA ASN A 187 -25.72 -9.43 -22.48
C ASN A 187 -26.31 -8.36 -23.42
N LYS A 188 -25.65 -7.20 -23.58
CA LYS A 188 -26.03 -6.17 -24.57
C LYS A 188 -25.53 -6.46 -25.99
N ASN A 189 -24.56 -7.36 -26.16
CA ASN A 189 -23.97 -7.69 -27.46
C ASN A 189 -24.48 -9.04 -28.02
N ILE A 190 -25.48 -9.64 -27.36
CA ILE A 190 -26.31 -10.75 -27.85
C ILE A 190 -27.66 -10.18 -28.25
#